data_AF-A0A7W0VND2-F1
#
_entry.id   AF-A0A7W0VND2-F1
#
_cell.length_a   1.000
_cell.length_b   1.000
_cell.length_c   1.000
_cell.angle_alpha   90.00
_cell.angle_beta   90.00
_cell.angle_gamma   90.00
#
_symmetry.space_group_name_H-M   'P 1'
#
loop_
_entity.id
_entity.type
_entity.pdbx_description
1 polymer ?
#
loop_
_entity_poly.entity_id
_entity_poly.type
_entity_poly.pdbx_seq_one_letter_code
_entity_poly.pdbx_strand_id
1 'polypeptide(L)'
;TDGGGGGGAGGGLRTQGGRGGTGNGSSAAGGTPAQPIPLPVVLQGGCSGTAGGDGKTVGSGGMAGAAGGGVYLLAGEMLTLAGTVTVSGEGGHGGMPEKGGAGGGGSGGMIVLSAPTTTVTAETRIFANGGGGGGAADGNTAGTDGATPATPLNAAAGGTGKALGGAGAFSTTGPQSGGSSGDGGGGGGGAAGVIYVLSGNVSGAQMSPPPS
;
A
#
# COMPACT_ATOMS: atom_id res chain seq x y z
N THR A 1 19.35 26.97 3.71
CA THR A 1 19.64 25.57 3.31
C THR A 1 18.35 24.99 2.79
N ASP A 2 18.25 24.89 1.48
CA ASP A 2 17.02 24.68 0.71
C ASP A 2 16.71 23.19 0.55
N GLY A 3 16.42 22.51 1.66
CA GLY A 3 16.28 21.06 1.68
C GLY A 3 14.96 20.57 1.12
N GLY A 4 14.99 19.45 0.39
CA GLY A 4 13.80 18.66 0.07
C GLY A 4 13.46 17.64 1.17
N GLY A 5 12.17 17.36 1.33
CA GLY A 5 11.67 16.45 2.35
C GLY A 5 11.88 14.97 2.02
N GLY A 6 12.08 14.12 3.03
CA GLY A 6 12.13 12.66 2.85
C GLY A 6 10.74 12.08 2.52
N GLY A 7 10.68 10.99 1.77
CA GLY A 7 9.42 10.31 1.46
C GLY A 7 8.88 9.54 2.67
N GLY A 8 7.56 9.35 2.72
CA GLY A 8 6.88 8.55 3.73
C GLY A 8 7.06 7.05 3.53
N ALA A 9 6.99 6.27 4.62
CA ALA A 9 6.98 4.82 4.56
C ALA A 9 5.61 4.27 4.17
N GLY A 10 5.58 3.12 3.50
CA GLY A 10 4.34 2.39 3.27
C GLY A 10 3.83 1.70 4.55
N GLY A 11 2.51 1.52 4.64
CA GLY A 11 1.87 0.80 5.74
C GLY A 11 2.16 -0.71 5.70
N GLY A 12 1.93 -1.43 6.81
CA GLY A 12 2.05 -2.90 6.88
C GLY A 12 0.92 -3.56 7.67
N LEU A 13 0.66 -4.86 7.41
CA LEU A 13 -0.32 -5.68 8.17
C LEU A 13 0.21 -7.10 8.49
N ARG A 14 1.36 -7.50 7.95
CA ARG A 14 1.92 -8.85 8.10
C ARG A 14 3.31 -8.98 7.51
N THR A 15 3.55 -8.24 6.45
CA THR A 15 4.87 -7.91 5.95
C THR A 15 5.12 -6.43 6.20
N GLN A 16 6.40 -6.07 6.21
CA GLN A 16 6.80 -4.68 6.31
C GLN A 16 6.44 -3.94 5.02
N GLY A 17 5.98 -2.69 5.13
CA GLY A 17 5.82 -1.79 4.00
C GLY A 17 7.16 -1.41 3.35
N GLY A 18 7.11 -0.71 2.23
CA GLY A 18 8.29 -0.13 1.58
C GLY A 18 8.82 1.07 2.35
N ARG A 19 10.15 1.26 2.34
CA ARG A 19 10.77 2.44 2.95
C ARG A 19 10.53 3.67 2.07
N GLY A 20 10.36 4.84 2.69
CA GLY A 20 10.42 6.10 1.96
C GLY A 20 11.85 6.40 1.48
N GLY A 21 11.97 7.02 0.31
CA GLY A 21 13.26 7.48 -0.19
C GLY A 21 13.76 8.74 0.50
N THR A 22 15.06 8.99 0.47
CA THR A 22 15.64 10.19 1.10
C THR A 22 15.53 11.42 0.19
N GLY A 23 15.33 12.59 0.79
CA GLY A 23 15.39 13.89 0.12
C GLY A 23 16.69 14.65 0.41
N ASN A 24 16.84 15.82 -0.19
CA ASN A 24 17.97 16.74 0.02
C ASN A 24 19.35 16.09 -0.13
N GLY A 25 19.53 15.27 -1.17
CA GLY A 25 20.81 14.58 -1.40
C GLY A 25 21.17 13.60 -0.28
N SER A 26 20.15 12.93 0.29
CA SER A 26 20.26 12.01 1.43
C SER A 26 20.38 12.64 2.82
N SER A 27 20.32 13.97 2.91
CA SER A 27 20.35 14.66 4.21
C SER A 27 19.00 14.63 4.93
N ALA A 28 17.89 14.41 4.20
CA ALA A 28 16.57 14.20 4.77
C ALA A 28 16.20 12.71 4.69
N ALA A 29 16.21 12.02 5.83
CA ALA A 29 15.89 10.61 5.89
C ALA A 29 14.45 10.34 5.45
N GLY A 30 14.24 9.29 4.65
CA GLY A 30 12.91 8.76 4.37
C GLY A 30 12.34 7.98 5.55
N GLY A 31 11.01 7.91 5.61
CA GLY A 31 10.28 7.18 6.63
C GLY A 31 10.65 5.71 6.66
N THR A 32 10.68 5.14 7.87
CA THR A 32 10.95 3.71 8.08
C THR A 32 9.63 3.00 8.39
N PRO A 33 9.29 1.91 7.69
CA PRO A 33 8.02 1.21 7.86
C PRO A 33 8.01 0.47 9.21
N ALA A 34 6.82 0.43 9.82
CA ALA A 34 6.61 -0.29 11.08
C ALA A 34 6.94 -1.79 10.92
N GLN A 35 7.35 -2.43 12.02
CA GLN A 35 7.61 -3.86 12.02
C GLN A 35 6.33 -4.66 11.74
N PRO A 36 6.42 -5.78 10.99
CA PRO A 36 5.26 -6.60 10.73
C PRO A 36 4.69 -7.18 12.03
N ILE A 37 3.36 -7.18 12.11
CA ILE A 37 2.61 -7.79 13.21
C ILE A 37 2.45 -9.31 12.99
N PRO A 38 2.49 -10.13 14.06
CA PRO A 38 2.20 -11.56 13.97
C PRO A 38 0.82 -11.85 13.41
N LEU A 39 0.58 -13.10 12.99
CA LEU A 39 -0.70 -13.57 12.44
C LEU A 39 -1.88 -13.08 13.31
N PRO A 40 -2.73 -12.15 12.83
CA PRO A 40 -3.77 -11.61 13.68
C PRO A 40 -4.84 -12.67 13.93
N VAL A 41 -5.18 -12.89 15.20
CA VAL A 41 -6.25 -13.81 15.64
C VAL A 41 -7.62 -13.11 15.74
N VAL A 42 -7.65 -11.83 15.42
CA VAL A 42 -8.86 -10.99 15.35
C VAL A 42 -8.96 -10.35 13.98
N LEU A 43 -10.18 -10.04 13.54
CA LEU A 43 -10.38 -9.30 12.30
C LEU A 43 -9.71 -7.93 12.43
N GLN A 44 -8.75 -7.64 11.55
CA GLN A 44 -7.97 -6.41 11.62
C GLN A 44 -7.84 -5.77 10.23
N GLY A 45 -7.98 -4.44 10.17
CA GLY A 45 -7.59 -3.66 8.99
C GLY A 45 -6.07 -3.51 8.88
N GLY A 46 -5.63 -2.93 7.78
CA GLY A 46 -4.24 -2.58 7.53
C GLY A 46 -3.76 -1.39 8.37
N CYS A 47 -2.51 -0.99 8.13
CA CYS A 47 -1.97 0.28 8.58
C CYS A 47 -1.88 1.25 7.41
N SER A 48 -2.12 2.54 7.67
CA SER A 48 -1.90 3.60 6.68
C SER A 48 -0.40 3.73 6.40
N GLY A 49 -0.06 4.35 5.26
CA GLY A 49 1.28 4.87 5.08
C GLY A 49 1.59 6.01 6.06
N THR A 50 2.77 6.60 5.94
CA THR A 50 3.09 7.88 6.59
C THR A 50 3.16 8.98 5.55
N ALA A 51 2.89 10.22 5.99
CA ALA A 51 3.10 11.39 5.16
C ALA A 51 4.60 11.54 4.82
N GLY A 52 4.88 12.19 3.69
CA GLY A 52 6.21 12.67 3.37
C GLY A 52 6.58 13.90 4.22
N GLY A 53 7.87 14.17 4.33
CA GLY A 53 8.38 15.38 4.95
C GLY A 53 8.17 16.61 4.07
N ASP A 54 8.00 17.76 4.70
CA ASP A 54 7.99 19.04 4.02
C ASP A 54 9.36 19.37 3.42
N GLY A 55 9.35 20.04 2.26
CA GLY A 55 10.51 20.66 1.65
C GLY A 55 10.72 22.09 2.15
N LYS A 56 10.73 23.08 1.25
CA LYS A 56 10.97 24.49 1.63
C LYS A 56 9.78 25.17 2.30
N THR A 57 8.56 24.67 2.06
CA THR A 57 7.32 25.25 2.58
C THR A 57 6.57 24.21 3.41
N VAL A 58 6.01 24.65 4.54
CA VAL A 58 5.19 23.80 5.42
C VAL A 58 3.95 23.31 4.67
N GLY A 59 3.64 22.01 4.79
CA GLY A 59 2.53 21.37 4.09
C GLY A 59 2.82 20.99 2.64
N SER A 60 4.09 20.98 2.23
CA SER A 60 4.50 20.50 0.90
C SER A 60 4.64 18.98 0.83
N GLY A 61 4.73 18.29 1.97
CA GLY A 61 4.75 16.83 2.03
C GLY A 61 3.46 16.19 1.50
N GLY A 62 3.60 15.11 0.74
CA GLY A 62 2.48 14.30 0.27
C GLY A 62 1.81 13.55 1.43
N MET A 63 0.48 13.54 1.44
CA MET A 63 -0.32 12.82 2.43
C MET A 63 -0.18 11.29 2.26
N ALA A 64 -0.33 10.57 3.37
CA ALA A 64 -0.30 9.10 3.38
C ALA A 64 -1.51 8.48 2.66
N GLY A 65 -1.31 7.32 2.05
CA GLY A 65 -2.40 6.47 1.59
C GLY A 65 -3.14 5.79 2.75
N ALA A 66 -4.47 5.73 2.65
CA ALA A 66 -5.33 5.09 3.65
C ALA A 66 -5.14 3.57 3.70
N ALA A 67 -5.36 3.00 4.88
CA ALA A 67 -5.29 1.56 5.10
C ALA A 67 -6.47 0.81 4.49
N GLY A 68 -6.24 -0.44 4.09
CA GLY A 68 -7.31 -1.39 3.78
C GLY A 68 -8.13 -1.80 5.02
N GLY A 69 -9.42 -2.09 4.84
CA GLY A 69 -10.32 -2.51 5.92
C GLY A 69 -10.24 -3.99 6.31
N GLY A 70 -11.05 -4.42 7.27
CA GLY A 70 -11.25 -5.84 7.59
C GLY A 70 -12.65 -6.29 7.18
N VAL A 71 -12.78 -7.43 6.49
CA VAL A 71 -14.07 -8.02 6.14
C VAL A 71 -14.09 -9.51 6.53
N TYR A 72 -15.17 -9.92 7.19
CA TYR A 72 -15.46 -11.31 7.52
C TYR A 72 -16.76 -11.73 6.83
N LEU A 73 -16.68 -12.72 5.94
CA LEU A 73 -17.83 -13.29 5.23
C LEU A 73 -18.16 -14.67 5.81
N LEU A 74 -19.36 -14.76 6.41
CA LEU A 74 -19.83 -15.94 7.13
C LEU A 74 -21.12 -16.48 6.49
N ALA A 75 -21.19 -17.78 6.28
CA ALA A 75 -22.45 -18.48 5.96
C ALA A 75 -22.58 -19.80 6.71
N GLY A 76 -23.81 -20.16 7.07
CA GLY A 76 -24.10 -21.37 7.86
C GLY A 76 -23.95 -22.68 7.08
N GLU A 77 -24.12 -22.66 5.77
CA GLU A 77 -24.02 -23.86 4.91
C GLU A 77 -23.14 -23.60 3.68
N MET A 78 -23.54 -22.63 2.85
CA MET A 78 -22.86 -22.31 1.60
C MET A 78 -22.57 -20.81 1.47
N LEU A 79 -21.33 -20.48 1.14
CA LEU A 79 -20.90 -19.14 0.74
C LEU A 79 -20.54 -19.15 -0.75
N THR A 80 -21.34 -18.46 -1.56
CA THR A 80 -21.05 -18.27 -3.00
C THR A 80 -20.63 -16.84 -3.24
N LEU A 81 -19.42 -16.66 -3.77
CA LEU A 81 -18.88 -15.34 -4.12
C LEU A 81 -18.86 -15.15 -5.63
N ALA A 82 -19.29 -13.95 -6.05
CA ALA A 82 -19.23 -13.46 -7.41
C ALA A 82 -18.80 -11.99 -7.41
N GLY A 83 -18.04 -11.57 -8.42
CA GLY A 83 -17.60 -10.18 -8.57
C GLY A 83 -16.29 -9.88 -7.84
N THR A 84 -16.23 -8.76 -7.13
CA THR A 84 -14.99 -8.27 -6.50
C THR A 84 -15.18 -8.06 -5.00
N VAL A 85 -14.28 -8.65 -4.20
CA VAL A 85 -14.11 -8.33 -2.78
C VAL A 85 -12.71 -7.74 -2.62
N THR A 86 -12.62 -6.49 -2.15
CA THR A 86 -11.33 -5.85 -1.93
C THR A 86 -11.28 -5.10 -0.61
N VAL A 87 -10.14 -5.23 0.06
CA VAL A 87 -9.77 -4.43 1.23
C VAL A 87 -8.35 -3.91 1.03
N SER A 88 -8.04 -3.48 -0.19
CA SER A 88 -6.71 -2.98 -0.54
C SER A 88 -6.42 -1.63 0.09
N GLY A 89 -5.14 -1.32 0.29
CA GLY A 89 -4.70 0.01 0.73
C GLY A 89 -4.68 1.00 -0.43
N GLU A 90 -4.86 2.28 -0.12
CA GLU A 90 -4.83 3.35 -1.12
C GLU A 90 -3.40 3.79 -1.46
N GLY A 91 -3.24 4.37 -2.65
CA GLY A 91 -2.00 5.02 -3.04
C GLY A 91 -1.68 6.23 -2.17
N GLY A 92 -0.38 6.48 -1.96
CA GLY A 92 0.10 7.69 -1.28
C GLY A 92 0.11 8.89 -2.23
N HIS A 93 -0.09 10.09 -1.68
CA HIS A 93 -0.10 11.30 -2.50
C HIS A 93 1.30 11.75 -2.89
N GLY A 94 1.41 12.35 -4.08
CA GLY A 94 2.63 12.98 -4.55
C GLY A 94 3.05 14.14 -3.64
N GLY A 95 4.36 14.42 -3.61
CA GLY A 95 4.85 15.65 -2.99
C GLY A 95 4.33 16.88 -3.75
N MET A 96 4.06 17.97 -3.05
CA MET A 96 3.73 19.26 -3.65
C MET A 96 5.01 20.02 -4.04
N PRO A 97 4.93 21.04 -4.93
CA PRO A 97 6.07 21.90 -5.25
C PRO A 97 6.76 22.45 -4.00
N GLU A 98 7.96 23.00 -4.16
CA GLU A 98 8.88 23.32 -3.07
C GLU A 98 9.56 22.09 -2.45
N LYS A 99 9.83 21.08 -3.28
CA LYS A 99 10.62 19.88 -2.93
C LYS A 99 9.99 19.02 -1.83
N GLY A 100 8.66 18.93 -1.81
CA GLY A 100 7.94 18.04 -0.90
C GLY A 100 8.30 16.57 -1.12
N GLY A 101 8.54 15.86 -0.01
CA GLY A 101 8.62 14.40 -0.02
C GLY A 101 7.22 13.80 -0.23
N ALA A 102 7.12 12.65 -0.88
CA ALA A 102 5.83 12.04 -1.18
C ALA A 102 5.33 11.12 -0.06
N GLY A 103 4.03 10.90 0.03
CA GLY A 103 3.42 10.01 1.02
C GLY A 103 3.57 8.53 0.65
N GLY A 104 3.68 7.66 1.66
CA GLY A 104 3.70 6.22 1.46
C GLY A 104 2.31 5.62 1.21
N GLY A 105 2.26 4.51 0.49
CA GLY A 105 1.02 3.77 0.21
C GLY A 105 0.50 3.01 1.44
N GLY A 106 -0.81 2.89 1.56
CA GLY A 106 -1.45 2.11 2.62
C GLY A 106 -1.33 0.61 2.40
N SER A 107 -1.32 -0.18 3.48
CA SER A 107 -1.34 -1.64 3.34
C SER A 107 -2.72 -2.18 3.00
N GLY A 108 -2.75 -3.36 2.38
CA GLY A 108 -3.96 -4.17 2.34
C GLY A 108 -4.45 -4.55 3.74
N GLY A 109 -5.72 -4.92 3.80
CA GLY A 109 -6.46 -5.31 5.00
C GLY A 109 -6.63 -6.83 5.16
N MET A 110 -7.65 -7.26 5.89
CA MET A 110 -7.93 -8.69 6.11
C MET A 110 -9.26 -9.11 5.49
N ILE A 111 -9.25 -10.24 4.78
CA ILE A 111 -10.46 -10.91 4.30
C ILE A 111 -10.53 -12.28 4.97
N VAL A 112 -11.65 -12.62 5.60
CA VAL A 112 -11.89 -13.94 6.18
C VAL A 112 -13.12 -14.56 5.53
N LEU A 113 -12.98 -15.78 5.02
CA LEU A 113 -14.05 -16.58 4.45
C LEU A 113 -14.33 -17.78 5.36
N SER A 114 -15.59 -17.93 5.80
CA SER A 114 -16.00 -19.03 6.67
C SER A 114 -17.37 -19.56 6.28
N ALA A 115 -17.40 -20.77 5.73
CA ALA A 115 -18.62 -21.56 5.49
C ALA A 115 -18.24 -23.04 5.32
N PRO A 116 -19.12 -24.00 5.67
CA PRO A 116 -18.85 -25.42 5.40
C PRO A 116 -18.51 -25.69 3.93
N THR A 117 -19.24 -25.03 3.02
CA THR A 117 -18.93 -25.01 1.59
C THR A 117 -18.71 -23.59 1.12
N THR A 118 -17.52 -23.29 0.62
CA THR A 118 -17.20 -22.00 -0.03
C THR A 118 -17.03 -22.26 -1.51
N THR A 119 -17.79 -21.57 -2.36
CA THR A 119 -17.68 -21.63 -3.82
C THR A 119 -17.29 -20.25 -4.34
N VAL A 120 -16.19 -20.18 -5.07
CA VAL A 120 -15.70 -18.95 -5.68
C VAL A 120 -15.58 -19.17 -7.17
N THR A 121 -16.19 -18.31 -8.00
CA THR A 121 -16.15 -18.49 -9.46
C THR A 121 -14.82 -18.05 -10.04
N ALA A 122 -14.52 -18.50 -11.27
CA ALA A 122 -13.29 -18.13 -11.96
C ALA A 122 -13.17 -16.62 -12.26
N GLU A 123 -14.29 -15.89 -12.38
CA GLU A 123 -14.27 -14.43 -12.57
C GLU A 123 -14.17 -13.66 -11.24
N THR A 124 -14.25 -14.35 -10.11
CA THR A 124 -14.24 -13.67 -8.81
C THR A 124 -12.84 -13.21 -8.45
N ARG A 125 -12.74 -11.94 -8.06
CA ARG A 125 -11.50 -11.28 -7.65
C ARG A 125 -11.56 -10.98 -6.16
N ILE A 126 -10.63 -11.52 -5.39
CA ILE A 126 -10.54 -11.28 -3.94
C ILE A 126 -9.14 -10.76 -3.65
N PHE A 127 -9.01 -9.51 -3.19
CA PHE A 127 -7.67 -8.97 -2.95
C PHE A 127 -7.54 -7.95 -1.83
N ALA A 128 -6.39 -8.01 -1.18
CA ALA A 128 -5.94 -7.13 -0.12
C ALA A 128 -4.53 -6.66 -0.44
N ASN A 129 -4.36 -5.99 -1.58
CA ASN A 129 -3.05 -5.54 -2.05
C ASN A 129 -2.68 -4.21 -1.39
N GLY A 130 -1.38 -3.91 -1.33
CA GLY A 130 -0.90 -2.59 -0.87
C GLY A 130 -0.97 -1.55 -1.98
N GLY A 131 -1.18 -0.28 -1.61
CA GLY A 131 -1.14 0.85 -2.52
C GLY A 131 0.28 1.25 -2.92
N GLY A 132 0.44 1.94 -4.06
CA GLY A 132 1.72 2.52 -4.46
C GLY A 132 2.04 3.77 -3.64
N GLY A 133 3.32 4.03 -3.36
CA GLY A 133 3.74 5.30 -2.77
C GLY A 133 3.67 6.44 -3.79
N GLY A 134 3.53 7.69 -3.35
CA GLY A 134 3.55 8.85 -4.23
C GLY A 134 4.93 9.16 -4.79
N GLY A 135 4.97 9.89 -5.91
CA GLY A 135 6.20 10.43 -6.48
C GLY A 135 6.58 11.79 -5.87
N ALA A 136 7.87 12.09 -5.80
CA ALA A 136 8.35 13.31 -5.14
C ALA A 136 8.36 14.53 -6.06
N ALA A 137 8.25 15.71 -5.45
CA ALA A 137 8.30 16.99 -6.16
C ALA A 137 9.73 17.54 -6.32
N ASP A 138 9.86 18.45 -7.29
CA ASP A 138 10.96 19.42 -7.32
C ASP A 138 10.54 20.79 -6.78
N GLY A 139 11.36 21.82 -7.01
CA GLY A 139 11.04 23.18 -6.63
C GLY A 139 9.75 23.72 -7.24
N ASN A 140 9.39 23.29 -8.46
CA ASN A 140 8.33 23.90 -9.26
C ASN A 140 7.19 22.94 -9.64
N THR A 141 7.42 21.64 -9.57
CA THR A 141 6.55 20.59 -10.12
C THR A 141 6.23 19.59 -9.03
N ALA A 142 4.93 19.35 -8.83
CA ALA A 142 4.44 18.29 -7.95
C ALA A 142 4.83 16.92 -8.51
N GLY A 143 4.97 15.95 -7.61
CA GLY A 143 4.94 14.54 -8.02
C GLY A 143 3.50 14.07 -8.23
N THR A 144 3.33 12.91 -8.84
CA THR A 144 2.02 12.28 -9.01
C THR A 144 1.73 11.32 -7.87
N ASP A 145 0.44 11.13 -7.60
CA ASP A 145 -0.02 10.13 -6.63
C ASP A 145 0.37 8.70 -7.08
N GLY A 146 0.53 7.82 -6.09
CA GLY A 146 0.63 6.38 -6.33
C GLY A 146 -0.74 5.80 -6.66
N ALA A 147 -0.75 4.65 -7.33
CA ALA A 147 -2.00 3.98 -7.68
C ALA A 147 -2.62 3.24 -6.48
N THR A 148 -3.94 3.10 -6.51
CA THR A 148 -4.67 2.12 -5.69
C THR A 148 -4.80 0.81 -6.47
N PRO A 149 -4.71 -0.38 -5.83
CA PRO A 149 -4.86 -1.66 -6.53
C PRO A 149 -6.22 -1.80 -7.22
N ALA A 150 -6.21 -2.00 -8.53
CA ALA A 150 -7.43 -2.22 -9.33
C ALA A 150 -7.72 -3.71 -9.58
N THR A 151 -6.71 -4.56 -9.43
CA THR A 151 -6.80 -6.01 -9.71
C THR A 151 -5.94 -6.81 -8.72
N PRO A 152 -6.22 -8.11 -8.55
CA PRO A 152 -5.35 -9.01 -7.78
C PRO A 152 -4.01 -9.29 -8.47
N LEU A 153 -3.89 -9.07 -9.78
CA LEU A 153 -2.83 -9.64 -10.61
C LEU A 153 -1.60 -8.75 -10.78
N ASN A 154 -1.72 -7.46 -10.47
CA ASN A 154 -0.65 -6.48 -10.67
C ASN A 154 -0.41 -5.67 -9.40
N ALA A 155 0.84 -5.28 -9.18
CA ALA A 155 1.20 -4.28 -8.19
C ALA A 155 0.50 -2.95 -8.51
N ALA A 156 0.08 -2.23 -7.48
CA ALA A 156 -0.22 -0.82 -7.64
C ALA A 156 1.08 -0.06 -7.92
N ALA A 157 1.14 0.63 -9.06
CA ALA A 157 2.31 1.41 -9.44
C ALA A 157 2.57 2.55 -8.45
N GLY A 158 3.83 2.83 -8.17
CA GLY A 158 4.22 4.06 -7.47
C GLY A 158 4.05 5.29 -8.38
N GLY A 159 3.91 6.45 -7.75
CA GLY A 159 3.82 7.73 -8.42
C GLY A 159 5.14 8.14 -9.10
N THR A 160 5.04 9.09 -10.02
CA THR A 160 6.16 9.63 -10.78
C THR A 160 6.54 11.03 -10.30
N GLY A 161 7.77 11.47 -10.59
CA GLY A 161 8.29 12.75 -10.12
C GLY A 161 9.82 12.74 -10.15
N LYS A 162 10.46 13.56 -9.32
CA LYS A 162 11.93 13.53 -9.20
C LYS A 162 12.47 12.25 -8.59
N ALA A 163 11.72 11.71 -7.64
CA ALA A 163 11.89 10.37 -7.16
C ALA A 163 10.59 9.61 -7.38
N LEU A 164 10.72 8.37 -7.86
CA LEU A 164 9.59 7.47 -8.04
C LEU A 164 9.06 7.01 -6.67
N GLY A 165 7.75 6.85 -6.56
CA GLY A 165 7.15 6.08 -5.48
C GLY A 165 7.44 4.58 -5.65
N GLY A 166 7.46 3.85 -4.55
CA GLY A 166 7.57 2.39 -4.57
C GLY A 166 6.22 1.75 -4.93
N ALA A 167 6.25 0.70 -5.75
CA ALA A 167 5.04 -0.09 -6.01
C ALA A 167 4.56 -0.84 -4.75
N GLY A 168 3.24 -0.98 -4.64
CA GLY A 168 2.59 -1.74 -3.57
C GLY A 168 2.77 -3.25 -3.73
N ALA A 169 2.68 -3.97 -2.61
CA ALA A 169 2.80 -5.43 -2.60
C ALA A 169 1.54 -6.12 -3.15
N PHE A 170 1.75 -7.24 -3.83
CA PHE A 170 0.69 -8.09 -4.37
C PHE A 170 1.22 -9.52 -4.52
N SER A 171 0.32 -10.51 -4.49
CA SER A 171 0.64 -11.93 -4.56
C SER A 171 1.76 -12.26 -3.54
N THR A 172 2.86 -12.84 -4.00
CA THR A 172 4.09 -13.08 -3.22
C THR A 172 5.14 -11.97 -3.37
N THR A 173 4.87 -10.95 -4.20
CA THR A 173 5.78 -9.82 -4.43
C THR A 173 5.67 -8.82 -3.28
N GLY A 174 6.79 -8.57 -2.59
CA GLY A 174 6.87 -7.57 -1.53
C GLY A 174 6.75 -6.13 -2.03
N PRO A 175 6.51 -5.16 -1.13
CA PRO A 175 6.44 -3.75 -1.51
C PRO A 175 7.82 -3.22 -1.88
N GLN A 176 7.84 -2.18 -2.71
CA GLN A 176 9.09 -1.51 -3.10
C GLN A 176 9.32 -0.25 -2.27
N SER A 177 10.59 0.10 -2.09
CA SER A 177 10.97 1.38 -1.48
C SER A 177 10.81 2.52 -2.49
N GLY A 178 10.59 3.73 -1.98
CA GLY A 178 10.60 4.95 -2.80
C GLY A 178 12.02 5.34 -3.23
N GLY A 179 12.12 6.04 -4.36
CA GLY A 179 13.36 6.57 -4.90
C GLY A 179 13.91 7.72 -4.05
N SER A 180 15.23 7.89 -4.07
CA SER A 180 15.91 9.00 -3.40
C SER A 180 16.32 10.07 -4.41
N SER A 181 16.35 11.35 -4.03
CA SER A 181 16.76 12.43 -4.93
C SER A 181 17.44 13.61 -4.21
N GLY A 182 17.94 14.57 -5.01
CA GLY A 182 18.44 15.86 -4.51
C GLY A 182 17.34 16.80 -4.00
N ASP A 183 16.08 16.52 -4.35
CA ASP A 183 14.88 17.27 -3.96
C ASP A 183 14.06 16.44 -2.97
N GLY A 184 12.76 16.23 -3.21
CA GLY A 184 11.93 15.36 -2.40
C GLY A 184 12.26 13.87 -2.58
N GLY A 185 12.05 13.06 -1.54
CA GLY A 185 12.10 11.61 -1.60
C GLY A 185 10.74 10.99 -1.96
N GLY A 186 10.74 9.88 -2.72
CA GLY A 186 9.52 9.16 -3.10
C GLY A 186 8.96 8.33 -1.95
N GLY A 187 7.64 8.12 -1.95
CA GLY A 187 6.97 7.33 -0.91
C GLY A 187 7.19 5.83 -1.08
N GLY A 188 7.27 5.07 0.00
CA GLY A 188 7.32 3.61 -0.03
C GLY A 188 5.95 2.98 -0.36
N GLY A 189 5.94 1.85 -1.06
CA GLY A 189 4.71 1.10 -1.35
C GLY A 189 4.15 0.40 -0.11
N GLY A 190 2.83 0.24 -0.04
CA GLY A 190 2.16 -0.45 1.05
C GLY A 190 2.32 -1.97 0.99
N ALA A 191 2.35 -2.62 2.14
CA ALA A 191 2.42 -4.07 2.23
C ALA A 191 1.08 -4.73 1.86
N ALA A 192 1.12 -6.03 1.56
CA ALA A 192 -0.09 -6.77 1.28
C ALA A 192 -0.77 -7.18 2.59
N GLY A 193 -2.07 -7.31 2.53
CA GLY A 193 -2.92 -7.78 3.61
C GLY A 193 -2.93 -9.30 3.70
N VAL A 194 -4.05 -9.87 4.15
CA VAL A 194 -4.20 -11.32 4.34
C VAL A 194 -5.58 -11.78 3.89
N ILE A 195 -5.64 -12.95 3.29
CA ILE A 195 -6.89 -13.65 2.97
C ILE A 195 -6.85 -14.98 3.73
N TYR A 196 -7.84 -15.22 4.59
CA TYR A 196 -8.02 -16.50 5.28
C TYR A 196 -9.21 -17.26 4.71
N VAL A 197 -9.00 -18.54 4.48
CA VAL A 197 -10.08 -19.49 4.16
C VAL A 197 -10.16 -20.48 5.32
N LEU A 198 -11.08 -20.23 6.26
CA LEU A 198 -11.19 -21.06 7.46
C LEU A 198 -11.84 -22.41 7.18
N SER A 199 -12.69 -22.48 6.15
CA SER A 199 -13.35 -23.72 5.73
C SER A 199 -13.87 -23.63 4.29
N GLY A 200 -13.99 -24.80 3.65
CA GLY A 200 -14.39 -24.93 2.24
C GLY A 200 -13.19 -24.97 1.28
N ASN A 201 -13.45 -25.26 0.00
CA ASN A 201 -12.45 -25.31 -1.05
C ASN A 201 -12.56 -24.07 -1.94
N VAL A 202 -11.49 -23.29 -2.06
CA VAL A 202 -11.45 -22.20 -3.03
C VAL A 202 -10.75 -22.68 -4.29
N SER A 203 -11.46 -22.71 -5.41
CA SER A 203 -10.96 -23.16 -6.72
C SER A 203 -11.27 -22.09 -7.77
N GLY A 204 -10.30 -21.77 -8.62
CA GLY A 204 -10.49 -20.87 -9.77
C GLY A 204 -10.46 -19.35 -9.49
N ALA A 205 -10.55 -18.92 -8.24
CA ALA A 205 -10.56 -17.50 -7.89
C ALA A 205 -9.21 -16.80 -8.15
N GLN A 206 -9.26 -15.54 -8.60
CA GLN A 206 -8.07 -14.68 -8.63
C GLN A 206 -7.89 -14.02 -7.25
N MET A 207 -6.96 -14.56 -6.45
CA MET A 207 -6.72 -14.12 -5.09
C MET A 207 -5.33 -13.54 -4.89
N SER A 208 -5.26 -12.40 -4.18
CA SER A 208 -4.00 -11.76 -3.87
C SER A 208 -4.04 -11.02 -2.52
N PRO A 209 -3.18 -11.34 -1.56
CA PRO A 209 -2.21 -12.45 -1.58
C PRO A 209 -2.84 -13.84 -1.69
N PRO A 210 -2.05 -14.90 -1.94
CA PRO A 210 -2.53 -16.26 -1.81
C PRO A 210 -3.14 -16.48 -0.42
N PRO A 211 -4.28 -17.19 -0.30
CA PRO A 211 -4.88 -17.45 1.00
C PRO A 211 -3.96 -18.21 1.94
N SER A 212 -4.10 -17.90 3.23
CA SER A 212 -3.52 -18.66 4.34
C SER A 212 -4.52 -19.66 4.89
#